data_AF-A0A524NG26-F1
#
_entry.id   AF-A0A524NG26-F1
#
_cell.length_a   1.000
_cell.length_b   1.000
_cell.length_c   1.000
_cell.angle_alpha   90.00
_cell.angle_beta   90.00
_cell.angle_gamma   90.00
#
_symmetry.space_group_name_H-M   'P 1'
#
loop_
_entity.id
_entity.type
_entity.pdbx_description
1 polymer ?
#
loop_
_entity_poly.entity_id
_entity_poly.type
_entity_poly.pdbx_seq_one_letter_code
_entity_poly.pdbx_strand_id
1 'polypeptide(L)'
;MGRKKKPVFRLTLFFVSVVIASGSILAYLSINNISNLKELTEKRVQEAERKLALAVSDQIEIIINDLAEKFQDYPGGKNPAAITWIKNMDPNDLAEQQFVVDTEGGFLWPWFVEGLENRPEKAPSKKFQNQFEQAERAEFIEQNNSKAVHYYHASLRESSNNTDSVQALNALARLSVKSEEWTKAFSYYSSIISAYGTLLNSYGFPYVYYAIPQLIRMSNSSNRDQIMQEIEYCLTGMASGKIPLNQSSADILNLVSNWIESEPATNERNAFIRETIQTIEKLLSFVHRNRVVIGNYLHKENRDDFSPVREGFHALNGSSQNGGELILIKLHGEYASGFSVDFEVMWHHIMEQALTEGTEFDLELEIVMLGNGINGSELPLTTMREISPYFESYNLLVKLENASLIDKLVRRRSWIYGIALALLLGGMILGILLIHRDISREEHLAQLRAEFISNVTHELKTPLTSIQLFT
;
A
#
# COMPACT_ATOMS: atom_id res chain seq x y z
N MET A 1 -16.96 73.08 -52.70
CA MET A 1 -16.67 72.32 -53.93
C MET A 1 -16.31 70.88 -53.57
N GLY A 2 -17.29 69.97 -53.61
CA GLY A 2 -17.08 68.56 -53.24
C GLY A 2 -16.51 67.77 -54.40
N ARG A 3 -15.26 67.30 -54.30
CA ARG A 3 -14.70 66.30 -55.23
C ARG A 3 -15.57 65.04 -55.14
N LYS A 4 -16.37 64.76 -56.17
CA LYS A 4 -17.03 63.45 -56.35
C LYS A 4 -15.93 62.38 -56.34
N LYS A 5 -15.81 61.62 -55.25
CA LYS A 5 -14.89 60.47 -55.16
C LYS A 5 -15.19 59.52 -56.33
N LYS A 6 -14.17 59.20 -57.14
CA LYS A 6 -14.25 58.31 -58.30
C LYS A 6 -14.92 56.98 -57.90
N PRO A 7 -15.81 56.38 -58.71
CA PRO A 7 -16.56 55.15 -58.38
C PRO A 7 -15.66 53.97 -58.00
N VAL A 8 -14.46 53.90 -58.58
CA VAL A 8 -13.43 52.89 -58.30
C VAL A 8 -12.99 52.90 -56.83
N PHE A 9 -12.85 54.07 -56.20
CA PHE A 9 -12.42 54.19 -54.80
C PHE A 9 -13.43 53.57 -53.82
N ARG A 10 -14.74 53.67 -54.13
CA ARG A 10 -15.80 53.07 -53.29
C ARG A 10 -15.79 51.55 -53.41
N LEU A 11 -15.54 51.02 -54.61
CA LEU A 11 -15.45 49.58 -54.86
C LEU A 11 -14.22 48.96 -54.16
N THR A 12 -13.07 49.65 -54.20
CA THR A 12 -11.86 49.23 -53.47
C THR A 12 -12.10 49.24 -51.96
N LEU A 13 -12.73 50.27 -51.41
CA LEU A 13 -13.03 50.35 -49.98
C LEU A 13 -14.00 49.24 -49.53
N PHE A 14 -15.00 48.93 -50.35
CA PHE A 14 -15.93 47.83 -50.10
C PHE A 14 -15.21 46.47 -50.14
N PHE A 15 -14.38 46.23 -51.16
CA PHE A 15 -13.57 45.01 -51.28
C PHE A 15 -12.67 44.82 -50.06
N VAL A 16 -11.92 45.86 -49.67
CA VAL A 16 -11.06 45.83 -48.48
C VAL A 16 -11.88 45.54 -47.21
N SER A 17 -13.07 46.12 -47.06
CA SER A 17 -13.93 45.89 -45.89
C SER A 17 -14.44 44.44 -45.80
N VAL A 18 -14.91 43.88 -46.92
CA VAL A 18 -15.37 42.47 -46.99
C VAL A 18 -14.22 41.49 -46.70
N VAL A 19 -13.03 41.82 -47.20
CA VAL A 19 -11.82 41.04 -47.01
C VAL A 19 -11.38 41.05 -45.55
N ILE A 20 -11.33 42.22 -44.91
CA ILE A 20 -11.00 42.35 -43.48
C ILE A 20 -12.04 41.60 -42.63
N ALA A 21 -13.33 41.79 -42.89
CA ALA A 21 -14.39 41.10 -42.15
C ALA A 21 -14.25 39.57 -42.25
N SER A 22 -14.02 39.04 -43.44
CA SER A 22 -13.79 37.61 -43.67
C SER A 22 -12.53 37.09 -42.95
N GLY A 23 -11.44 37.86 -42.98
CA GLY A 23 -10.19 37.53 -42.29
C GLY A 23 -10.33 37.54 -40.77
N SER A 24 -11.05 38.52 -40.22
CA SER A 24 -11.34 38.61 -38.78
C SER A 24 -12.22 37.44 -38.30
N ILE A 25 -13.22 37.05 -39.09
CA ILE A 25 -14.06 35.87 -38.77
C ILE A 25 -13.21 34.59 -38.78
N LEU A 26 -12.33 34.42 -39.77
CA LEU A 26 -11.47 33.24 -39.84
C LEU A 26 -10.45 33.20 -38.68
N ALA A 27 -9.85 34.34 -38.34
CA ALA A 27 -8.94 34.44 -37.20
C ALA A 27 -9.66 34.11 -35.89
N TYR A 28 -10.88 34.62 -35.69
CA TYR A 28 -11.71 34.32 -34.54
C TYR A 28 -12.04 32.81 -34.46
N LEU A 29 -12.51 32.22 -35.57
CA LEU A 29 -12.81 30.78 -35.64
C LEU A 29 -11.56 29.93 -35.40
N SER A 30 -10.40 30.35 -35.89
CA SER A 30 -9.12 29.68 -35.66
C SER A 30 -8.75 29.69 -34.18
N ILE A 31 -8.78 30.85 -33.52
CA ILE A 31 -8.45 30.98 -32.10
C ILE A 31 -9.42 30.15 -31.25
N ASN A 32 -10.72 30.27 -31.52
CA ASN A 32 -11.76 29.52 -30.82
C ASN A 32 -11.57 28.01 -30.98
N ASN A 33 -11.24 27.53 -32.18
CA ASN A 33 -11.03 26.11 -32.42
C ASN A 33 -9.77 25.57 -31.71
N ILE A 34 -8.69 26.36 -31.65
CA ILE A 34 -7.47 25.98 -30.91
C ILE A 34 -7.77 25.89 -29.41
N SER A 35 -8.50 26.87 -28.87
CA SER A 35 -8.95 26.85 -27.47
C SER A 35 -9.81 25.62 -27.17
N ASN A 36 -10.80 25.34 -28.02
CA ASN A 36 -11.66 24.17 -27.88
C ASN A 36 -10.87 22.85 -27.98
N LEU A 37 -9.88 22.77 -28.87
CA LEU A 37 -9.00 21.59 -28.99
C LEU A 37 -8.16 21.38 -27.74
N LYS A 38 -7.64 22.46 -27.15
CA LYS A 38 -6.91 22.40 -25.88
C LYS A 38 -7.82 21.88 -24.76
N GLU A 39 -8.98 22.51 -24.57
CA GLU A 39 -9.95 22.11 -23.54
C GLU A 39 -10.40 20.65 -23.72
N LEU A 40 -10.64 20.21 -24.95
CA LEU A 40 -11.00 18.82 -25.25
C LEU A 40 -9.86 17.84 -24.91
N THR A 41 -8.61 18.24 -25.16
CA THR A 41 -7.43 17.42 -24.86
C THR A 41 -7.23 17.32 -23.35
N GLU A 42 -7.36 18.42 -22.61
CA GLU A 42 -7.30 18.44 -21.14
C GLU A 42 -8.39 17.55 -20.53
N LYS A 43 -9.63 17.63 -21.05
CA LYS A 43 -10.72 16.74 -20.64
C LYS A 43 -10.44 15.26 -20.90
N ARG A 44 -9.80 14.92 -22.02
CA ARG A 44 -9.40 13.54 -22.32
C ARG A 44 -8.31 13.04 -21.38
N VAL A 45 -7.33 13.89 -21.05
CA VAL A 45 -6.29 13.56 -20.07
C VAL A 45 -6.92 13.29 -18.70
N GLN A 46 -7.80 14.16 -18.22
CA GLN A 46 -8.54 13.93 -16.97
C GLN A 46 -9.38 12.65 -16.99
N GLU A 47 -10.02 12.34 -18.13
CA GLU A 47 -10.76 11.09 -18.27
C GLU A 47 -9.82 9.86 -18.25
N ALA A 48 -8.65 9.95 -18.87
CA ALA A 48 -7.63 8.90 -18.84
C ALA A 48 -7.05 8.71 -17.42
N GLU A 49 -6.72 9.79 -16.71
CA GLU A 49 -6.31 9.77 -15.31
C GLU A 49 -7.35 9.08 -14.43
N ARG A 50 -8.63 9.47 -14.58
CA ARG A 50 -9.74 8.87 -13.84
C ARG A 50 -9.91 7.38 -14.15
N LYS A 51 -9.81 6.99 -15.42
CA LYS A 51 -9.90 5.57 -15.84
C LYS A 51 -8.77 4.75 -15.24
N LEU A 52 -7.55 5.27 -15.26
CA LEU A 52 -6.41 4.60 -14.66
C LEU A 52 -6.56 4.47 -13.13
N ALA A 53 -7.02 5.53 -12.45
CA ALA A 53 -7.31 5.47 -11.03
C ALA A 53 -8.38 4.44 -10.66
N LEU A 54 -9.44 4.32 -11.48
CA LEU A 54 -10.44 3.26 -11.32
C LEU A 54 -9.83 1.88 -11.56
N ALA A 55 -9.01 1.71 -12.60
CA ALA A 55 -8.37 0.43 -12.89
C ALA A 55 -7.47 -0.03 -11.73
N VAL A 56 -6.72 0.89 -11.10
CA VAL A 56 -5.92 0.56 -9.89
C VAL A 56 -6.81 0.13 -8.73
N SER A 57 -7.89 0.87 -8.44
CA SER A 57 -8.86 0.50 -7.40
C SER A 57 -9.49 -0.87 -7.67
N ASP A 58 -9.88 -1.14 -8.92
CA ASP A 58 -10.47 -2.41 -9.34
C ASP A 58 -9.46 -3.56 -9.17
N GLN A 59 -8.17 -3.32 -9.46
CA GLN A 59 -7.13 -4.34 -9.25
C GLN A 59 -6.90 -4.66 -7.78
N ILE A 60 -6.92 -3.65 -6.89
CA ILE A 60 -6.87 -3.87 -5.44
C ILE A 60 -8.05 -4.75 -5.00
N GLU A 61 -9.25 -4.44 -5.48
CA GLU A 61 -10.45 -5.22 -5.16
C GLU A 61 -10.36 -6.65 -5.71
N ILE A 62 -9.84 -6.84 -6.92
CA ILE A 62 -9.61 -8.18 -7.51
C ILE A 62 -8.63 -8.99 -6.65
N ILE A 63 -7.50 -8.40 -6.26
CA ILE A 63 -6.47 -9.07 -5.45
C ILE A 63 -7.04 -9.47 -4.08
N ILE A 64 -7.71 -8.55 -3.38
CA ILE A 64 -8.31 -8.82 -2.07
C ILE A 64 -9.35 -9.94 -2.16
N ASN A 65 -10.20 -9.91 -3.18
CA ASN A 65 -11.22 -10.93 -3.38
C ASN A 65 -10.63 -12.29 -3.78
N ASP A 66 -9.57 -12.32 -4.59
CA ASP A 66 -8.85 -13.55 -4.96
C ASP A 66 -8.14 -14.18 -3.75
N LEU A 67 -7.53 -13.36 -2.88
CA LEU A 67 -6.97 -13.82 -1.61
C LEU A 67 -8.04 -14.39 -0.68
N ALA A 68 -9.20 -13.71 -0.57
CA ALA A 68 -10.32 -14.18 0.25
C ALA A 68 -10.89 -15.52 -0.27
N GLU A 69 -10.98 -15.70 -1.60
CA GLU A 69 -11.46 -16.94 -2.23
C GLU A 69 -10.49 -18.12 -2.03
N LYS A 70 -9.18 -17.85 -1.98
CA LYS A 70 -8.14 -18.86 -1.73
C LYS A 70 -7.96 -19.20 -0.25
N PHE A 71 -8.53 -18.41 0.67
CA PHE A 71 -8.41 -18.66 2.11
C PHE A 71 -9.13 -19.93 2.52
N GLN A 72 -8.42 -20.86 3.17
CA GLN A 72 -8.99 -22.10 3.67
C GLN A 72 -9.49 -21.92 5.10
N ASP A 73 -10.78 -22.14 5.34
CA ASP A 73 -11.36 -22.05 6.69
C ASP A 73 -10.65 -23.01 7.67
N TYR A 74 -10.47 -22.55 8.92
CA TYR A 74 -9.86 -23.35 9.99
C TYR A 74 -10.78 -24.50 10.45
N PRO A 75 -10.39 -25.78 10.30
CA PRO A 75 -11.30 -26.89 10.61
C PRO A 75 -11.38 -27.27 12.10
N GLY A 76 -10.53 -26.70 12.97
CA GLY A 76 -10.28 -27.22 14.32
C GLY A 76 -11.09 -26.61 15.48
N GLY A 77 -12.04 -25.71 15.19
CA GLY A 77 -12.95 -25.13 16.20
C GLY A 77 -12.26 -24.21 17.20
N LYS A 78 -12.40 -24.46 18.51
CA LYS A 78 -11.78 -23.67 19.59
C LYS A 78 -10.38 -24.15 20.02
N ASN A 79 -9.76 -25.05 19.27
CA ASN A 79 -8.42 -25.55 19.60
C ASN A 79 -7.33 -24.62 19.02
N PRO A 80 -6.12 -24.60 19.57
CA PRO A 80 -4.98 -23.94 18.92
C PRO A 80 -4.80 -24.46 17.49
N ALA A 81 -4.55 -23.56 16.54
CA ALA A 81 -4.36 -23.96 15.14
C ALA A 81 -2.97 -24.55 14.92
N ALA A 82 -2.88 -25.64 14.17
CA ALA A 82 -1.59 -26.18 13.77
C ALA A 82 -1.01 -25.36 12.61
N ILE A 83 0.27 -24.98 12.68
CA ILE A 83 0.97 -24.25 11.60
C ILE A 83 0.84 -24.92 10.23
N THR A 84 0.61 -26.23 10.16
CA THR A 84 0.43 -26.98 8.92
C THR A 84 -0.79 -26.54 8.11
N TRP A 85 -1.82 -25.98 8.76
CA TRP A 85 -3.00 -25.43 8.08
C TRP A 85 -2.68 -24.12 7.31
N ILE A 86 -1.62 -23.41 7.70
CA ILE A 86 -1.36 -22.02 7.29
C ILE A 86 -0.43 -21.92 6.07
N LYS A 87 0.45 -22.90 5.89
CA LYS A 87 1.66 -22.76 5.05
C LYS A 87 1.43 -22.66 3.54
N ASN A 88 0.21 -22.81 3.02
CA ASN A 88 -0.03 -23.02 1.59
C ASN A 88 -1.12 -22.12 0.97
N MET A 89 -1.35 -20.93 1.51
CA MET A 89 -2.45 -20.09 1.05
C MET A 89 -2.13 -19.23 -0.18
N ASP A 90 -0.95 -18.58 -0.20
CA ASP A 90 -0.65 -17.55 -1.18
C ASP A 90 0.68 -17.78 -1.91
N PRO A 91 0.68 -18.07 -3.22
CA PRO A 91 1.90 -18.22 -4.00
C PRO A 91 2.67 -16.89 -4.20
N ASN A 92 2.01 -15.74 -3.99
CA ASN A 92 2.59 -14.42 -4.21
C ASN A 92 3.02 -13.71 -2.91
N ASP A 93 2.88 -14.36 -1.76
CA ASP A 93 3.31 -13.83 -0.44
C ASP A 93 2.70 -12.47 -0.06
N LEU A 94 1.48 -12.18 -0.54
CA LEU A 94 0.70 -10.97 -0.23
C LEU A 94 -0.04 -11.09 1.11
N ALA A 95 -0.50 -12.30 1.46
CA ALA A 95 -1.07 -12.58 2.77
C ALA A 95 0.05 -12.72 3.82
N GLU A 96 0.27 -11.68 4.63
CA GLU A 96 1.40 -11.59 5.56
C GLU A 96 1.18 -12.47 6.80
N GLN A 97 0.15 -12.20 7.61
CA GLN A 97 -0.10 -12.90 8.87
C GLN A 97 -1.50 -13.47 8.93
N GLN A 98 -1.61 -14.80 8.78
CA GLN A 98 -2.85 -15.53 9.06
C GLN A 98 -3.10 -15.64 10.56
N PHE A 99 -4.36 -15.68 10.96
CA PHE A 99 -4.79 -15.76 12.36
C PHE A 99 -6.10 -16.51 12.55
N VAL A 100 -6.27 -17.03 13.76
CA VAL A 100 -7.51 -17.62 14.26
C VAL A 100 -7.72 -17.12 15.68
N VAL A 101 -8.92 -16.63 15.96
CA VAL A 101 -9.33 -16.15 17.28
C VAL A 101 -10.60 -16.87 17.70
N ASP A 102 -10.76 -17.16 18.98
CA ASP A 102 -12.04 -17.62 19.50
C ASP A 102 -13.04 -16.45 19.60
N THR A 103 -14.25 -16.76 20.05
CA THR A 103 -15.35 -15.79 20.22
C THR A 103 -15.15 -14.81 21.38
N GLU A 104 -14.21 -15.10 22.29
CA GLU A 104 -13.86 -14.25 23.44
C GLU A 104 -12.69 -13.31 23.11
N GLY A 105 -12.02 -13.53 21.97
CA GLY A 105 -10.87 -12.75 21.50
C GLY A 105 -9.52 -13.39 21.80
N GLY A 106 -9.50 -14.61 22.35
CA GLY A 106 -8.30 -15.40 22.55
C GLY A 106 -7.72 -15.87 21.22
N PHE A 107 -6.43 -15.67 21.00
CA PHE A 107 -5.78 -16.10 19.77
C PHE A 107 -5.44 -17.59 19.82
N LEU A 108 -6.13 -18.36 18.99
CA LEU A 108 -5.85 -19.77 18.72
C LEU A 108 -4.68 -19.91 17.74
N TRP A 109 -4.48 -18.91 16.87
CA TRP A 109 -3.26 -18.70 16.09
C TRP A 109 -3.00 -17.21 15.83
N PRO A 110 -1.77 -16.71 16.02
CA PRO A 110 -0.67 -17.36 16.75
C PRO A 110 -1.12 -17.70 18.16
N TRP A 111 -0.79 -18.89 18.67
CA TRP A 111 -1.35 -19.32 19.97
C TRP A 111 -0.83 -18.40 21.09
N PHE A 112 -1.70 -17.52 21.59
CA PHE A 112 -1.36 -16.51 22.57
C PHE A 112 -2.36 -16.57 23.73
N VAL A 113 -1.85 -16.55 24.95
CA VAL A 113 -2.65 -16.72 26.16
C VAL A 113 -2.56 -15.49 27.05
N GLU A 114 -3.71 -14.99 27.49
CA GLU A 114 -3.79 -13.94 28.52
C GLU A 114 -3.82 -14.55 29.93
N GLY A 115 -3.11 -13.91 30.86
CA GLY A 115 -2.60 -14.50 32.11
C GLY A 115 -3.61 -15.04 33.13
N LEU A 116 -4.93 -15.04 32.86
CA LEU A 116 -5.95 -15.42 33.83
C LEU A 116 -6.94 -16.50 33.34
N GLU A 117 -6.92 -16.88 32.07
CA GLU A 117 -7.96 -17.75 31.48
C GLU A 117 -7.69 -19.26 31.66
N ASN A 118 -6.45 -19.66 31.93
CA ASN A 118 -6.07 -21.08 32.00
C ASN A 118 -5.87 -21.59 33.43
N ARG A 119 -6.97 -21.76 34.18
CA ARG A 119 -6.95 -22.61 35.38
C ARG A 119 -6.86 -24.08 34.94
N PRO A 120 -6.05 -24.92 35.61
CA PRO A 120 -5.97 -26.33 35.26
C PRO A 120 -7.36 -26.99 35.31
N GLU A 121 -7.74 -27.66 34.22
CA GLU A 121 -9.08 -28.27 34.05
C GLU A 121 -9.42 -29.28 35.16
N LYS A 122 -8.39 -29.87 35.77
CA LYS A 122 -8.53 -30.90 36.80
C LYS A 122 -7.85 -30.47 38.08
N ALA A 123 -8.62 -30.45 39.17
CA ALA A 123 -8.08 -30.19 40.50
C ALA A 123 -7.04 -31.28 40.86
N PRO A 124 -5.92 -30.89 41.50
CA PRO A 124 -4.91 -31.85 41.92
C PRO A 124 -5.48 -32.88 42.91
N SER A 125 -4.90 -34.07 42.95
CA SER A 125 -5.29 -35.08 43.94
C SER A 125 -4.95 -34.60 45.36
N LYS A 126 -5.78 -34.94 46.36
CA LYS A 126 -5.47 -34.60 47.78
C LYS A 126 -4.13 -35.16 48.25
N LYS A 127 -3.72 -36.31 47.71
CA LYS A 127 -2.42 -36.93 48.02
C LYS A 127 -1.26 -36.11 47.45
N PHE A 128 -1.38 -35.68 46.19
CA PHE A 128 -0.41 -34.78 45.56
C PHE A 128 -0.27 -33.49 46.37
N GLN A 129 -1.40 -32.82 46.67
CA GLN A 129 -1.41 -31.55 47.40
C GLN A 129 -0.71 -31.68 48.75
N ASN A 130 -1.04 -32.70 49.54
CA ASN A 130 -0.41 -32.91 50.83
C ASN A 130 1.11 -33.13 50.71
N GLN A 131 1.58 -33.93 49.75
CA GLN A 131 3.03 -34.12 49.56
C GLN A 131 3.72 -32.84 49.07
N PHE A 132 3.07 -32.09 48.18
CA PHE A 132 3.60 -30.85 47.61
C PHE A 132 3.71 -29.75 48.68
N GLU A 133 2.66 -29.56 49.50
CA GLU A 133 2.67 -28.60 50.62
C GLU A 133 3.77 -28.93 51.65
N GLN A 134 4.01 -30.22 51.93
CA GLN A 134 5.11 -30.63 52.80
C GLN A 134 6.48 -30.38 52.16
N ALA A 135 6.58 -30.49 50.84
CA ALA A 135 7.80 -30.14 50.11
C ALA A 135 8.08 -28.63 50.16
N GLU A 136 7.07 -27.79 49.94
CA GLU A 136 7.18 -26.33 50.04
C GLU A 136 7.55 -25.90 51.46
N ARG A 137 6.93 -26.50 52.48
CA ARG A 137 7.30 -26.26 53.88
C ARG A 137 8.76 -26.63 54.15
N ALA A 138 9.21 -27.79 53.68
CA ALA A 138 10.59 -28.21 53.82
C ALA A 138 11.58 -27.27 53.09
N GLU A 139 11.22 -26.80 51.89
CA GLU A 139 12.06 -25.92 51.07
C GLU A 139 12.15 -24.50 51.63
N PHE A 140 11.00 -23.87 51.88
CA PHE A 140 10.92 -22.42 52.13
C PHE A 140 10.90 -22.08 53.61
N ILE A 141 10.32 -22.93 54.46
CA ILE A 141 10.21 -22.67 55.90
C ILE A 141 11.38 -23.32 56.64
N GLU A 142 11.59 -24.62 56.43
CA GLU A 142 12.63 -25.37 57.14
C GLU A 142 14.02 -25.22 56.49
N GLN A 143 14.08 -24.72 55.24
CA GLN A 143 15.31 -24.58 54.46
C GLN A 143 16.09 -25.89 54.30
N ASN A 144 15.40 -27.03 54.38
CA ASN A 144 15.97 -28.36 54.27
C ASN A 144 15.77 -28.90 52.84
N ASN A 145 16.73 -28.60 51.96
CA ASN A 145 16.66 -28.98 50.54
C ASN A 145 16.53 -30.51 50.35
N SER A 146 17.22 -31.33 51.14
CA SER A 146 17.16 -32.79 50.98
C SER A 146 15.77 -33.34 51.33
N LYS A 147 15.17 -32.85 52.42
CA LYS A 147 13.80 -33.19 52.81
C LYS A 147 12.78 -32.70 51.78
N ALA A 148 12.98 -31.50 51.24
CA ALA A 148 12.14 -30.96 50.17
C ALA A 148 12.19 -31.82 48.90
N VAL A 149 13.38 -32.21 48.43
CA VAL A 149 13.55 -33.10 47.27
C VAL A 149 12.83 -34.43 47.48
N HIS A 150 12.90 -35.02 48.68
CA HIS A 150 12.17 -36.25 49.00
C HIS A 150 10.65 -36.09 48.82
N TYR A 151 10.08 -35.02 49.39
CA TYR A 151 8.64 -34.75 49.29
C TYR A 151 8.21 -34.37 47.87
N TYR A 152 8.99 -33.60 47.12
CA TYR A 152 8.65 -33.30 45.72
C TYR A 152 8.66 -34.56 44.85
N HIS A 153 9.62 -35.47 45.03
CA HIS A 153 9.58 -36.77 44.37
C HIS A 153 8.37 -37.61 44.78
N ALA A 154 7.94 -37.55 46.04
CA ALA A 154 6.71 -38.19 46.48
C ALA A 154 5.48 -37.57 45.81
N SER A 155 5.41 -36.23 45.71
CA SER A 155 4.33 -35.53 45.01
C SER A 155 4.29 -35.92 43.53
N LEU A 156 5.43 -36.00 42.85
CA LEU A 156 5.52 -36.39 41.44
C LEU A 156 5.01 -37.83 41.20
N ARG A 157 5.17 -38.75 42.15
CA ARG A 157 4.61 -40.11 42.06
C ARG A 157 3.10 -40.16 42.26
N GLU A 158 2.55 -39.20 42.99
CA GLU A 158 1.11 -39.07 43.28
C GLU A 158 0.40 -38.12 42.30
N SER A 159 1.11 -37.64 41.27
CA SER A 159 0.56 -36.75 40.25
C SER A 159 -0.54 -37.45 39.46
N SER A 160 -1.62 -36.72 39.20
CA SER A 160 -2.82 -37.27 38.55
C SER A 160 -3.04 -36.74 37.14
N ASN A 161 -2.29 -35.72 36.77
CA ASN A 161 -2.35 -35.00 35.50
C ASN A 161 -0.98 -34.37 35.18
N ASN A 162 -0.81 -33.86 33.98
CA ASN A 162 0.46 -33.29 33.54
C ASN A 162 0.83 -31.99 34.27
N THR A 163 -0.17 -31.21 34.71
CA THR A 163 0.05 -29.97 35.49
C THR A 163 0.68 -30.26 36.86
N ASP A 164 0.17 -31.26 37.57
CA ASP A 164 0.74 -31.75 38.83
C ASP A 164 2.22 -32.15 38.62
N SER A 165 2.48 -32.91 37.54
CA SER A 165 3.82 -33.41 37.22
C SER A 165 4.81 -32.27 36.92
N VAL A 166 4.43 -31.31 36.08
CA VAL A 166 5.32 -30.20 35.70
C VAL A 166 5.58 -29.25 36.88
N GLN A 167 4.61 -29.07 37.78
CA GLN A 167 4.81 -28.30 39.02
C GLN A 167 5.89 -28.91 39.91
N ALA A 168 5.81 -30.21 40.17
CA ALA A 168 6.80 -30.92 40.96
C ALA A 168 8.17 -30.95 40.26
N LEU A 169 8.19 -31.16 38.94
CA LEU A 169 9.43 -31.13 38.14
C LEU A 169 10.12 -29.76 38.19
N ASN A 170 9.36 -28.67 38.06
CA ASN A 170 9.91 -27.32 38.13
C ASN A 170 10.55 -27.03 39.50
N ALA A 171 9.91 -27.49 40.58
CA ALA A 171 10.47 -27.37 41.93
C ALA A 171 11.73 -28.22 42.12
N LEU A 172 11.74 -29.45 41.63
CA LEU A 172 12.93 -30.33 41.64
C LEU A 172 14.07 -29.71 40.83
N ALA A 173 13.80 -29.16 39.64
CA ALA A 173 14.78 -28.49 38.81
C ALA A 173 15.43 -27.30 39.54
N ARG A 174 14.60 -26.45 40.17
CA ARG A 174 15.05 -25.31 40.99
C ARG A 174 15.95 -25.77 42.15
N LEU A 175 15.56 -26.82 42.86
CA LEU A 175 16.34 -27.36 43.98
C LEU A 175 17.66 -28.01 43.54
N SER A 176 17.67 -28.68 42.39
CA SER A 176 18.91 -29.20 41.79
C SER A 176 19.87 -28.08 41.43
N VAL A 177 19.38 -26.95 40.89
CA VAL A 177 20.23 -25.77 40.66
C VAL A 177 20.77 -25.20 41.98
N LYS A 178 19.91 -25.05 43.00
CA LYS A 178 20.32 -24.57 44.33
C LYS A 178 21.36 -25.47 45.01
N SER A 179 21.37 -26.75 44.66
CA SER A 179 22.30 -27.76 45.18
C SER A 179 23.47 -28.03 44.24
N GLU A 180 23.65 -27.22 43.19
CA GLU A 180 24.72 -27.34 42.18
C GLU A 180 24.75 -28.70 41.44
N GLU A 181 23.62 -29.41 41.40
CA GLU A 181 23.46 -30.68 40.68
C GLU A 181 23.08 -30.43 39.21
N TRP A 182 23.99 -29.82 38.44
CA TRP A 182 23.74 -29.30 37.08
C TRP A 182 23.16 -30.33 36.11
N THR A 183 23.65 -31.58 36.13
CA THR A 183 23.16 -32.64 35.25
C THR A 183 21.70 -33.00 35.51
N LYS A 184 21.29 -33.06 36.79
CA LYS A 184 19.89 -33.32 37.16
C LYS A 184 19.01 -32.11 36.83
N ALA A 185 19.49 -30.91 37.13
CA ALA A 185 18.79 -29.68 36.78
C ALA A 185 18.52 -29.60 35.27
N PHE A 186 19.53 -29.85 34.44
CA PHE A 186 19.39 -29.92 32.99
C PHE A 186 18.36 -30.97 32.56
N SER A 187 18.43 -32.18 33.11
CA SER A 187 17.48 -33.26 32.79
C SER A 187 16.03 -32.89 33.11
N TYR A 188 15.78 -32.25 34.26
CA TYR A 188 14.44 -31.79 34.61
C TYR A 188 13.96 -30.66 33.70
N TYR A 189 14.80 -29.66 33.40
CA TYR A 189 14.41 -28.57 32.51
C TYR A 189 14.18 -29.02 31.06
N SER A 190 15.02 -29.92 30.54
CA SER A 190 14.81 -30.57 29.23
C SER A 190 13.50 -31.36 29.20
N SER A 191 13.15 -32.05 30.30
CA SER A 191 11.86 -32.75 30.42
C SER A 191 10.68 -31.77 30.41
N ILE A 192 10.81 -30.61 31.07
CA ILE A 192 9.79 -29.55 31.04
C ILE A 192 9.57 -29.05 29.61
N ILE A 193 10.65 -28.77 28.87
CA ILE A 193 10.60 -28.27 27.49
C ILE A 193 9.96 -29.30 26.55
N SER A 194 10.44 -30.54 26.58
CA SER A 194 10.04 -31.58 25.62
C SER A 194 8.66 -32.19 25.90
N ALA A 195 8.28 -32.40 27.17
CA ALA A 195 7.04 -33.10 27.52
C ALA A 195 5.91 -32.19 28.01
N TYR A 196 6.23 -30.97 28.47
CA TYR A 196 5.27 -30.08 29.12
C TYR A 196 5.25 -28.66 28.52
N GLY A 197 5.79 -28.49 27.30
CA GLY A 197 5.89 -27.18 26.64
C GLY A 197 4.56 -26.44 26.43
N THR A 198 3.45 -27.17 26.34
CA THR A 198 2.10 -26.62 26.18
C THR A 198 1.48 -26.12 27.48
N LEU A 199 2.06 -26.47 28.64
CA LEU A 199 1.42 -26.24 29.93
C LEU A 199 1.77 -24.89 30.51
N LEU A 200 0.76 -24.31 31.16
CA LEU A 200 0.83 -23.04 31.84
C LEU A 200 0.69 -23.23 33.34
N ASN A 201 1.29 -22.34 34.11
CA ASN A 201 1.02 -22.24 35.54
C ASN A 201 -0.33 -21.54 35.81
N SER A 202 -0.68 -21.40 37.09
CA SER A 202 -1.92 -20.75 37.54
C SER A 202 -2.04 -19.25 37.19
N TYR A 203 -0.97 -18.64 36.68
CA TYR A 203 -0.88 -17.23 36.29
C TYR A 203 -0.71 -17.07 34.77
N GLY A 204 -0.91 -18.15 33.99
CA GLY A 204 -0.80 -18.12 32.52
C GLY A 204 0.63 -18.03 31.97
N PHE A 205 1.65 -18.37 32.76
CA PHE A 205 3.03 -18.48 32.28
C PHE A 205 3.37 -19.90 31.83
N PRO A 206 3.88 -20.08 30.60
CA PRO A 206 4.41 -21.36 30.15
C PRO A 206 5.53 -21.88 31.06
N TYR A 207 5.50 -23.17 31.42
CA TYR A 207 6.54 -23.74 32.29
C TYR A 207 7.95 -23.65 31.67
N VAL A 208 8.04 -23.61 30.34
CA VAL A 208 9.30 -23.40 29.62
C VAL A 208 9.97 -22.08 29.95
N TYR A 209 9.24 -21.07 30.42
CA TYR A 209 9.82 -19.77 30.79
C TYR A 209 10.60 -19.84 32.10
N TYR A 210 10.37 -20.87 32.92
CA TYR A 210 11.24 -21.18 34.06
C TYR A 210 12.49 -21.95 33.64
N ALA A 211 12.43 -22.71 32.55
CA ALA A 211 13.53 -23.54 32.08
C ALA A 211 14.59 -22.73 31.33
N ILE A 212 14.20 -21.91 30.35
CA ILE A 212 15.14 -21.22 29.45
C ILE A 212 16.15 -20.32 30.19
N PRO A 213 15.74 -19.43 31.11
CA PRO A 213 16.69 -18.59 31.84
C PRO A 213 17.68 -19.41 32.68
N GLN A 214 17.23 -20.56 33.19
CA GLN A 214 18.03 -21.44 34.03
C GLN A 214 19.04 -22.23 33.22
N LEU A 215 18.65 -22.73 32.04
CA LEU A 215 19.54 -23.37 31.09
C LEU A 215 20.64 -22.40 30.62
N ILE A 216 20.29 -21.17 30.27
CA ILE A 216 21.26 -20.14 29.89
C ILE A 216 22.22 -19.83 31.03
N ARG A 217 21.71 -19.70 32.27
CA ARG A 217 22.55 -19.45 33.45
C ARG A 217 23.55 -20.57 33.74
N MET A 218 23.20 -21.83 33.46
CA MET A 218 24.10 -22.99 33.68
C MET A 218 24.97 -23.33 32.45
N SER A 219 24.88 -22.53 31.38
CA SER A 219 25.65 -22.73 30.16
C SER A 219 27.14 -22.51 30.38
N ASN A 220 27.94 -23.41 29.82
CA ASN A 220 29.40 -23.34 29.75
C ASN A 220 29.88 -24.04 28.47
N SER A 221 31.18 -23.99 28.19
CA SER A 221 31.76 -24.57 26.97
C SER A 221 31.47 -26.07 26.77
N SER A 222 31.19 -26.84 27.81
CA SER A 222 30.97 -28.29 27.73
C SER A 222 29.52 -28.70 27.43
N ASN A 223 28.53 -27.85 27.76
CA ASN A 223 27.10 -28.17 27.64
C ASN A 223 26.33 -27.18 26.74
N ARG A 224 27.00 -26.18 26.17
CA ARG A 224 26.39 -25.15 25.32
C ARG A 224 25.60 -25.75 24.15
N ASP A 225 26.15 -26.75 23.46
CA ASP A 225 25.47 -27.38 22.31
C ASP A 225 24.17 -28.09 22.69
N GLN A 226 24.14 -28.70 23.88
CA GLN A 226 22.94 -29.35 24.41
C GLN A 226 21.89 -28.31 24.79
N ILE A 227 22.31 -27.22 25.43
CA ILE A 227 21.42 -26.11 25.78
C ILE A 227 20.87 -25.42 24.52
N MET A 228 21.70 -25.23 23.49
CA MET A 228 21.26 -24.71 22.20
C MET A 228 20.18 -25.59 21.58
N GLN A 229 20.33 -26.91 21.62
CA GLN A 229 19.32 -27.83 21.09
C GLN A 229 17.97 -27.71 21.83
N GLU A 230 17.98 -27.56 23.15
CA GLU A 230 16.76 -27.34 23.95
C GLU A 230 16.09 -26.00 23.63
N ILE A 231 16.89 -24.95 23.44
CA ILE A 231 16.41 -23.62 23.05
C ILE A 231 15.81 -23.66 21.64
N GLU A 232 16.49 -24.30 20.68
CA GLU A 232 15.98 -24.50 19.31
C GLU A 232 14.63 -25.22 19.32
N TYR A 233 14.50 -26.28 20.12
CA TYR A 233 13.25 -27.01 20.26
C TYR A 233 12.14 -26.12 20.83
N CYS A 234 12.44 -25.34 21.88
CA CYS A 234 11.48 -24.42 22.49
C CYS A 234 11.04 -23.32 21.50
N LEU A 235 11.98 -22.65 20.84
CA LEU A 235 11.69 -21.59 19.89
C LEU A 235 10.91 -22.11 18.68
N THR A 236 11.28 -23.29 18.16
CA THR A 236 10.50 -23.94 17.09
C THR A 236 9.10 -24.29 17.56
N GLY A 237 8.95 -24.72 18.81
CA GLY A 237 7.65 -24.95 19.45
C GLY A 237 6.80 -23.68 19.51
N MET A 238 7.40 -22.56 19.88
CA MET A 238 6.73 -21.25 19.93
C MET A 238 6.33 -20.77 18.53
N ALA A 239 7.26 -20.81 17.57
CA ALA A 239 7.02 -20.41 16.18
C ALA A 239 5.99 -21.29 15.45
N SER A 240 5.84 -22.55 15.86
CA SER A 240 4.87 -23.49 15.29
C SER A 240 3.54 -23.57 16.03
N GLY A 241 3.33 -22.75 17.06
CA GLY A 241 2.11 -22.76 17.89
C GLY A 241 1.93 -24.03 18.74
N LYS A 242 3.00 -24.77 19.01
CA LYS A 242 3.01 -25.88 19.99
C LYS A 242 3.27 -25.42 21.41
N ILE A 243 3.93 -24.27 21.57
CA ILE A 243 4.16 -23.64 22.87
C ILE A 243 3.46 -22.29 22.82
N PRO A 244 2.56 -21.99 23.79
CA PRO A 244 1.83 -20.74 23.79
C PRO A 244 2.76 -19.55 24.04
N LEU A 245 2.44 -18.46 23.35
CA LEU A 245 2.99 -17.14 23.60
C LEU A 245 2.17 -16.43 24.68
N ASN A 246 2.77 -15.44 25.33
CA ASN A 246 2.09 -14.54 26.25
C ASN A 246 2.85 -13.20 26.33
N GLN A 247 2.45 -12.33 27.27
CA GLN A 247 3.07 -11.00 27.43
C GLN A 247 4.58 -11.03 27.77
N SER A 248 5.09 -12.11 28.34
CA SER A 248 6.51 -12.27 28.70
C SER A 248 7.32 -13.04 27.66
N SER A 249 6.73 -13.43 26.53
CA SER A 249 7.49 -14.09 25.45
C SER A 249 8.66 -13.23 24.98
N ALA A 250 8.45 -11.91 24.83
CA ALA A 250 9.49 -10.98 24.38
C ALA A 250 10.72 -10.98 25.31
N ASP A 251 10.52 -11.08 26.63
CA ASP A 251 11.61 -11.14 27.59
C ASP A 251 12.47 -12.40 27.42
N ILE A 252 11.83 -13.54 27.13
CA ILE A 252 12.52 -14.80 26.86
C ILE A 252 13.31 -14.72 25.55
N LEU A 253 12.73 -14.14 24.49
CA LEU A 253 13.41 -13.96 23.20
C LEU A 253 14.64 -13.06 23.34
N ASN A 254 14.50 -11.92 24.03
CA ASN A 254 15.61 -11.00 24.31
C ASN A 254 16.73 -11.69 25.12
N LEU A 255 16.35 -12.47 26.13
CA LEU A 255 17.31 -13.21 26.94
C LEU A 255 18.10 -14.24 26.11
N VAL A 256 17.44 -14.95 25.19
CA VAL A 256 18.10 -15.87 24.27
C VAL A 256 18.98 -15.13 23.27
N SER A 257 18.50 -14.02 22.69
CA SER A 257 19.26 -13.21 21.73
C SER A 257 20.57 -12.70 22.33
N ASN A 258 20.51 -12.15 23.55
CA ASN A 258 21.71 -11.66 24.25
C ASN A 258 22.72 -12.79 24.53
N TRP A 259 22.25 -14.01 24.82
CA TRP A 259 23.12 -15.16 25.12
C TRP A 259 23.79 -15.77 23.87
N ILE A 260 23.15 -15.71 22.71
CA ILE A 260 23.78 -16.15 21.45
C ILE A 260 24.77 -15.11 20.92
N GLU A 261 24.59 -13.83 21.25
CA GLU A 261 25.53 -12.76 20.88
C GLU A 261 26.80 -12.74 21.74
N SER A 262 26.72 -13.19 23.00
CA SER A 262 27.84 -13.10 23.94
C SER A 262 29.02 -14.02 23.63
N GLU A 263 28.84 -15.07 22.80
CA GLU A 263 29.91 -16.03 22.48
C GLU A 263 29.85 -16.52 21.01
N PRO A 264 30.93 -16.37 20.23
CA PRO A 264 30.96 -16.74 18.82
C PRO A 264 31.17 -18.25 18.64
N ALA A 265 30.09 -19.05 18.59
CA ALA A 265 30.15 -20.42 18.09
C ALA A 265 28.93 -20.79 17.20
N THR A 266 29.25 -21.41 16.05
CA THR A 266 28.41 -21.88 14.93
C THR A 266 27.48 -20.83 14.29
N ASN A 267 27.95 -20.19 13.22
CA ASN A 267 27.22 -19.18 12.45
C ASN A 267 25.81 -19.65 12.01
N GLU A 268 25.65 -20.92 11.65
CA GLU A 268 24.38 -21.45 11.12
C GLU A 268 23.30 -21.63 12.19
N ARG A 269 23.60 -22.25 13.34
CA ARG A 269 22.61 -22.40 14.45
C ARG A 269 22.19 -21.04 15.01
N ASN A 270 23.15 -20.14 15.21
CA ASN A 270 22.84 -18.79 15.66
C ASN A 270 21.99 -18.03 14.62
N ALA A 271 22.22 -18.24 13.32
CA ALA A 271 21.37 -17.68 12.28
C ALA A 271 19.94 -18.24 12.33
N PHE A 272 19.79 -19.56 12.46
CA PHE A 272 18.50 -20.22 12.62
C PHE A 272 17.73 -19.72 13.86
N ILE A 273 18.40 -19.61 15.01
CA ILE A 273 17.80 -19.06 16.23
C ILE A 273 17.34 -17.62 16.00
N ARG A 274 18.17 -16.77 15.39
CA ARG A 274 17.79 -15.37 15.08
C ARG A 274 16.59 -15.29 14.16
N GLU A 275 16.56 -16.07 13.10
CA GLU A 275 15.43 -16.14 12.15
C GLU A 275 14.15 -16.62 12.85
N THR A 276 14.27 -17.62 13.73
CA THR A 276 13.14 -18.13 14.52
C THR A 276 12.65 -17.08 15.52
N ILE A 277 13.54 -16.35 16.19
CA ILE A 277 13.19 -15.24 17.08
C ILE A 277 12.44 -14.15 16.30
N GLN A 278 12.96 -13.72 15.15
CA GLN A 278 12.30 -12.73 14.30
C GLN A 278 10.90 -13.17 13.87
N THR A 279 10.73 -14.46 13.57
CA THR A 279 9.41 -15.04 13.26
C THR A 279 8.46 -14.88 14.44
N ILE A 280 8.89 -15.24 15.66
CA ILE A 280 8.05 -15.10 16.87
C ILE A 280 7.75 -13.63 17.18
N GLU A 281 8.70 -12.73 16.99
CA GLU A 281 8.51 -11.29 17.19
C GLU A 281 7.45 -10.72 16.23
N LYS A 282 7.44 -11.16 14.97
CA LYS A 282 6.36 -10.81 14.02
C LYS A 282 4.99 -11.28 14.52
N LEU A 283 4.89 -12.53 15.00
CA LEU A 283 3.65 -13.08 15.58
C LEU A 283 3.18 -12.25 16.79
N LEU A 284 4.09 -11.91 17.72
CA LEU A 284 3.79 -11.11 18.90
C LEU A 284 3.35 -9.69 18.53
N SER A 285 4.05 -9.06 17.58
CA SER A 285 3.73 -7.72 17.08
C SER A 285 2.33 -7.67 16.50
N PHE A 286 1.98 -8.64 15.65
CA PHE A 286 0.65 -8.76 15.08
C PHE A 286 -0.44 -8.86 16.16
N VAL A 287 -0.29 -9.78 17.12
CA VAL A 287 -1.25 -9.94 18.23
C VAL A 287 -1.37 -8.63 19.02
N HIS A 288 -0.24 -8.00 19.36
CA HIS A 288 -0.25 -6.77 20.16
C HIS A 288 -0.95 -5.60 19.46
N ARG A 289 -0.67 -5.39 18.16
CA ARG A 289 -1.25 -4.31 17.35
C ARG A 289 -2.74 -4.50 17.11
N ASN A 290 -3.17 -5.75 16.86
CA ASN A 290 -4.47 -6.00 16.25
C ASN A 290 -5.52 -6.61 17.19
N ARG A 291 -5.14 -7.08 18.39
CA ARG A 291 -6.10 -7.66 19.36
C ARG A 291 -7.30 -6.77 19.68
N VAL A 292 -7.11 -5.45 19.76
CA VAL A 292 -8.18 -4.51 20.12
C VAL A 292 -9.16 -4.36 18.95
N VAL A 293 -8.65 -4.19 17.74
CA VAL A 293 -9.48 -4.03 16.53
C VAL A 293 -10.26 -5.32 16.24
N ILE A 294 -9.60 -6.48 16.34
CA ILE A 294 -10.24 -7.79 16.19
C ILE A 294 -11.28 -8.02 17.30
N GLY A 295 -10.93 -7.73 18.56
CA GLY A 295 -11.85 -7.84 19.70
C GLY A 295 -13.11 -6.96 19.52
N ASN A 296 -12.95 -5.72 19.06
CA ASN A 296 -14.06 -4.82 18.77
C ASN A 296 -14.99 -5.38 17.68
N TYR A 297 -14.45 -6.05 16.67
CA TYR A 297 -15.24 -6.71 15.62
C TYR A 297 -16.02 -7.92 16.15
N LEU A 298 -15.39 -8.74 17.00
CA LEU A 298 -16.03 -9.94 17.57
C LEU A 298 -17.24 -9.58 18.44
N HIS A 299 -17.12 -8.56 19.28
CA HIS A 299 -18.15 -8.15 20.25
C HIS A 299 -19.24 -7.24 19.68
N LYS A 300 -19.15 -6.85 18.40
CA LYS A 300 -20.14 -5.94 17.79
C LYS A 300 -21.39 -6.71 17.36
N GLU A 301 -22.57 -6.26 17.81
CA GLU A 301 -23.86 -6.85 17.43
C GLU A 301 -24.17 -6.65 15.93
N ASN A 302 -23.92 -5.44 15.42
CA ASN A 302 -24.06 -5.11 14.00
C ASN A 302 -22.69 -4.82 13.38
N ARG A 303 -22.42 -5.44 12.22
CA ARG A 303 -21.14 -5.37 11.49
C ARG A 303 -21.22 -4.55 10.20
N ASP A 304 -22.33 -3.83 9.96
CA ASP A 304 -22.51 -2.96 8.78
C ASP A 304 -21.43 -1.86 8.64
N ASP A 305 -20.76 -1.50 9.74
CA ASP A 305 -19.67 -0.52 9.74
C ASP A 305 -18.36 -1.08 9.15
N PHE A 306 -18.27 -2.38 8.88
CA PHE A 306 -17.08 -3.01 8.30
C PHE A 306 -17.31 -3.31 6.82
N SER A 307 -16.35 -2.94 5.98
CA SER A 307 -16.43 -3.14 4.53
C SER A 307 -16.53 -4.64 4.18
N PRO A 308 -17.60 -5.10 3.51
CA PRO A 308 -17.76 -6.50 3.15
C PRO A 308 -16.81 -6.88 2.00
N VAL A 309 -16.31 -8.10 2.06
CA VAL A 309 -15.45 -8.74 1.05
C VAL A 309 -16.07 -10.07 0.64
N ARG A 310 -15.66 -10.65 -0.50
CA ARG A 310 -16.15 -11.98 -0.93
C ARG A 310 -15.95 -13.06 0.14
N GLU A 311 -16.66 -14.17 -0.02
CA GLU A 311 -16.63 -15.33 0.91
C GLU A 311 -17.04 -15.03 2.36
N GLY A 312 -17.75 -13.91 2.58
CA GLY A 312 -18.24 -13.52 3.91
C GLY A 312 -17.18 -12.89 4.81
N PHE A 313 -16.07 -12.42 4.21
CA PHE A 313 -15.06 -11.65 4.91
C PHE A 313 -15.52 -10.21 5.15
N HIS A 314 -14.96 -9.61 6.20
CA HIS A 314 -14.99 -8.17 6.44
C HIS A 314 -13.56 -7.64 6.47
N ALA A 315 -13.38 -6.44 5.94
CA ALA A 315 -12.13 -5.69 6.00
C ALA A 315 -12.10 -4.77 7.22
N LEU A 316 -10.97 -4.74 7.91
CA LEU A 316 -10.68 -3.85 9.04
C LEU A 316 -9.33 -3.18 8.81
N ASN A 317 -9.26 -1.88 9.07
CA ASN A 317 -8.00 -1.16 9.09
C ASN A 317 -7.23 -1.55 10.37
N GLY A 318 -6.07 -2.20 10.19
CA GLY A 318 -5.17 -2.59 11.27
C GLY A 318 -4.51 -1.38 11.94
N SER A 319 -3.91 -1.60 13.12
CA SER A 319 -3.32 -0.51 13.92
C SER A 319 -1.88 -0.15 13.52
N SER A 320 -1.49 -0.38 12.26
CA SER A 320 -0.16 -0.01 11.77
C SER A 320 0.04 1.51 11.82
N GLN A 321 1.24 1.98 12.16
CA GLN A 321 1.56 3.41 12.29
C GLN A 321 1.25 4.20 11.00
N ASN A 322 1.31 3.53 9.85
CA ASN A 322 1.04 4.14 8.54
C ASN A 322 -0.34 3.77 7.98
N GLY A 323 -1.20 3.06 8.71
CA GLY A 323 -2.53 2.65 8.21
C GLY A 323 -2.50 1.67 7.03
N GLY A 324 -1.33 1.10 6.70
CA GLY A 324 -1.13 0.20 5.56
C GLY A 324 -1.40 -1.27 5.82
N GLU A 325 -1.84 -1.64 7.03
CA GLU A 325 -2.19 -3.03 7.35
C GLU A 325 -3.70 -3.21 7.21
N LEU A 326 -4.13 -4.06 6.28
CA LEU A 326 -5.51 -4.47 6.13
C LEU A 326 -5.72 -5.84 6.77
N ILE A 327 -6.73 -5.98 7.62
CA ILE A 327 -7.12 -7.26 8.20
C ILE A 327 -8.36 -7.74 7.48
N LEU A 328 -8.33 -8.95 6.94
CA LEU A 328 -9.50 -9.63 6.40
C LEU A 328 -9.91 -10.70 7.39
N ILE A 329 -11.12 -10.58 7.95
CA ILE A 329 -11.65 -11.49 8.96
C ILE A 329 -12.99 -12.08 8.55
N LYS A 330 -13.17 -13.37 8.81
CA LYS A 330 -14.43 -14.08 8.64
C LYS A 330 -14.85 -14.67 9.97
N LEU A 331 -16.09 -14.39 10.37
CA LEU A 331 -16.66 -14.96 11.60
C LEU A 331 -17.28 -16.32 11.29
N HIS A 332 -16.88 -17.32 12.06
CA HIS A 332 -17.49 -18.63 12.12
C HIS A 332 -18.25 -18.76 13.45
N GLY A 333 -19.16 -19.73 13.56
CA GLY A 333 -20.05 -19.83 14.72
C GLY A 333 -19.33 -19.84 16.09
N GLU A 334 -18.13 -20.42 16.17
CA GLU A 334 -17.37 -20.56 17.43
C GLU A 334 -16.01 -19.85 17.47
N TYR A 335 -15.52 -19.36 16.32
CA TYR A 335 -14.21 -18.74 16.14
C TYR A 335 -14.26 -17.75 14.97
N ALA A 336 -13.30 -16.86 14.84
CA ALA A 336 -13.06 -16.10 13.61
C ALA A 336 -11.68 -16.44 13.05
N SER A 337 -11.53 -16.39 11.73
CA SER A 337 -10.25 -16.64 11.08
C SER A 337 -10.03 -15.65 9.95
N GLY A 338 -8.77 -15.42 9.60
CA GLY A 338 -8.42 -14.39 8.65
C GLY A 338 -6.94 -14.24 8.42
N PHE A 339 -6.58 -13.15 7.76
CA PHE A 339 -5.21 -12.81 7.43
C PHE A 339 -5.02 -11.30 7.33
N SER A 340 -3.78 -10.84 7.50
CA SER A 340 -3.39 -9.47 7.17
C SER A 340 -2.81 -9.36 5.77
N VAL A 341 -2.94 -8.19 5.18
CA VAL A 341 -2.30 -7.80 3.95
C VAL A 341 -1.61 -6.45 4.16
N ASP A 342 -0.34 -6.38 3.80
CA ASP A 342 0.42 -5.13 3.82
C ASP A 342 0.25 -4.39 2.48
N PHE A 343 -0.13 -3.12 2.58
CA PHE A 343 -0.39 -2.27 1.43
C PHE A 343 0.86 -2.05 0.57
N GLU A 344 2.04 -1.90 1.15
CA GLU A 344 3.26 -1.68 0.36
C GLU A 344 3.64 -2.91 -0.44
N VAL A 345 3.51 -4.10 0.16
CA VAL A 345 3.72 -5.38 -0.53
C VAL A 345 2.72 -5.54 -1.68
N MET A 346 1.43 -5.27 -1.42
CA MET A 346 0.40 -5.32 -2.46
C MET A 346 0.66 -4.30 -3.57
N TRP A 347 1.02 -3.07 -3.21
CA TRP A 347 1.30 -2.00 -4.16
C TRP A 347 2.46 -2.37 -5.09
N HIS A 348 3.54 -2.94 -4.53
CA HIS A 348 4.65 -3.42 -5.32
C HIS A 348 4.20 -4.45 -6.36
N HIS A 349 3.38 -5.42 -5.96
CA HIS A 349 2.81 -6.42 -6.87
C HIS A 349 1.93 -5.81 -7.97
N ILE A 350 1.12 -4.81 -7.65
CA ILE A 350 0.26 -4.11 -8.62
C ILE A 350 1.12 -3.36 -9.65
N MET A 351 2.22 -2.75 -9.24
CA MET A 351 3.12 -2.02 -10.14
C MET A 351 3.87 -2.92 -11.12
N GLU A 352 4.05 -4.22 -10.81
CA GLU A 352 4.62 -5.19 -11.73
C GLU A 352 3.68 -5.58 -12.89
N GLN A 353 2.36 -5.34 -12.77
CA GLN A 353 1.36 -5.76 -13.77
C GLN A 353 1.23 -4.84 -15.00
N ALA A 354 2.18 -3.92 -15.22
CA ALA A 354 2.24 -3.04 -16.39
C ALA A 354 0.94 -2.22 -16.66
N LEU A 355 0.28 -1.74 -15.59
CA LEU A 355 -1.02 -1.05 -15.68
C LEU A 355 -0.99 0.27 -16.46
N THR A 356 0.19 0.85 -16.67
CA THR A 356 0.40 2.06 -17.48
C THR A 356 0.68 1.74 -18.95
N GLU A 357 0.89 0.48 -19.33
CA GLU A 357 1.13 0.10 -20.72
C GLU A 357 -0.16 0.15 -21.54
N GLY A 358 -0.16 0.94 -22.62
CA GLY A 358 -1.29 1.04 -23.55
C GLY A 358 -2.30 2.15 -23.22
N THR A 359 -2.02 3.02 -22.25
CA THR A 359 -2.80 4.25 -22.04
C THR A 359 -2.61 5.24 -23.20
N GLU A 360 -3.61 6.08 -23.49
CA GLU A 360 -3.53 7.11 -24.56
C GLU A 360 -2.44 8.17 -24.27
N PHE A 361 -2.10 8.34 -22.99
CA PHE A 361 -1.14 9.32 -22.49
C PHE A 361 -0.13 8.64 -21.55
N ASP A 362 1.09 9.17 -21.49
CA ASP A 362 2.12 8.73 -20.54
C ASP A 362 1.78 9.28 -19.14
N LEU A 363 1.24 8.42 -18.29
CA LEU A 363 0.73 8.76 -16.96
C LEU A 363 1.63 8.16 -15.87
N GLU A 364 1.83 8.91 -14.79
CA GLU A 364 2.58 8.52 -13.61
C GLU A 364 1.63 8.31 -12.42
N LEU A 365 1.90 7.28 -11.62
CA LEU A 365 1.15 6.92 -10.41
C LEU A 365 1.98 7.23 -9.17
N GLU A 366 1.40 7.94 -8.21
CA GLU A 366 2.03 8.28 -6.94
C GLU A 366 1.04 8.09 -5.79
N ILE A 367 1.48 7.52 -4.68
CA ILE A 367 0.65 7.32 -3.49
C ILE A 367 0.85 8.48 -2.52
N VAL A 368 -0.25 8.97 -1.94
CA VAL A 368 -0.24 10.07 -0.98
C VAL A 368 -1.05 9.70 0.27
N MET A 369 -0.44 9.80 1.44
CA MET A 369 -1.10 9.60 2.73
C MET A 369 -1.99 10.79 3.12
N LEU A 370 -3.20 10.51 3.62
CA LEU A 370 -4.07 11.50 4.25
C LEU A 370 -3.40 12.06 5.50
N GLY A 371 -3.27 13.39 5.56
CA GLY A 371 -2.60 14.12 6.65
C GLY A 371 -1.41 14.98 6.22
N ASN A 372 -0.83 14.73 5.03
CA ASN A 372 0.32 15.49 4.51
C ASN A 372 -0.02 16.86 3.91
N GLY A 373 -1.24 17.37 4.09
CA GLY A 373 -1.62 18.73 3.69
C GLY A 373 -1.61 19.01 2.17
N ILE A 374 -1.56 17.96 1.33
CA ILE A 374 -1.62 18.12 -0.12
C ILE A 374 -3.09 18.35 -0.52
N ASN A 375 -3.43 19.60 -0.79
CA ASN A 375 -4.66 19.96 -1.46
C ASN A 375 -4.53 19.60 -2.94
N GLY A 376 -5.01 18.42 -3.34
CA GLY A 376 -5.00 17.94 -4.74
C GLY A 376 -5.69 18.88 -5.75
N SER A 377 -6.38 19.91 -5.29
CA SER A 377 -7.03 20.94 -6.12
C SER A 377 -6.08 21.99 -6.72
N GLU A 378 -4.81 22.06 -6.30
CA GLU A 378 -3.88 23.12 -6.75
C GLU A 378 -2.89 22.67 -7.85
N LEU A 379 -2.83 21.38 -8.18
CA LEU A 379 -1.95 20.85 -9.21
C LEU A 379 -2.70 20.69 -10.56
N PRO A 380 -2.28 21.38 -11.64
CA PRO A 380 -2.93 21.24 -12.94
C PRO A 380 -2.68 19.85 -13.52
N LEU A 381 -3.72 19.24 -14.13
CA LEU A 381 -3.66 17.89 -14.75
C LEU A 381 -3.23 16.82 -13.76
N THR A 382 -3.95 16.80 -12.64
CA THR A 382 -3.70 15.87 -11.56
C THR A 382 -5.03 15.44 -10.99
N THR A 383 -5.24 14.13 -10.94
CA THR A 383 -6.41 13.53 -10.31
C THR A 383 -5.97 12.88 -9.01
N MET A 384 -6.50 13.39 -7.88
CA MET A 384 -6.34 12.78 -6.56
C MET A 384 -7.65 12.08 -6.18
N ARG A 385 -7.58 10.79 -5.86
CA ARG A 385 -8.73 10.00 -5.42
C ARG A 385 -8.33 9.03 -4.32
N GLU A 386 -9.29 8.66 -3.50
CA GLU A 386 -9.15 7.50 -2.62
C GLU A 386 -8.75 6.28 -3.45
N ILE A 387 -7.69 5.58 -3.03
CA ILE A 387 -7.13 4.49 -3.83
C ILE A 387 -8.04 3.26 -3.83
N SER A 388 -8.70 3.01 -2.70
CA SER A 388 -9.57 1.86 -2.48
C SER A 388 -10.36 2.07 -1.19
N PRO A 389 -11.62 1.59 -1.11
CA PRO A 389 -12.41 1.60 0.13
C PRO A 389 -11.81 0.77 1.27
N TYR A 390 -10.80 -0.07 0.98
CA TYR A 390 -10.10 -0.87 1.99
C TYR A 390 -8.88 -0.14 2.58
N PHE A 391 -8.37 0.90 1.92
CA PHE A 391 -7.17 1.62 2.34
C PHE A 391 -7.49 3.11 2.49
N GLU A 392 -8.37 3.42 3.44
CA GLU A 392 -8.92 4.76 3.63
C GLU A 392 -7.87 5.84 3.92
N SER A 393 -6.66 5.46 4.36
CA SER A 393 -5.56 6.40 4.64
C SER A 393 -4.76 6.80 3.41
N TYR A 394 -4.99 6.13 2.27
CA TYR A 394 -4.19 6.24 1.06
C TYR A 394 -5.00 6.85 -0.09
N ASN A 395 -4.44 7.89 -0.70
CA ASN A 395 -4.93 8.43 -1.96
C ASN A 395 -3.97 8.08 -3.08
N LEU A 396 -4.54 7.86 -4.26
CA LEU A 396 -3.83 7.74 -5.52
C LEU A 396 -3.81 9.09 -6.22
N LEU A 397 -2.60 9.52 -6.56
CA LEU A 397 -2.32 10.64 -7.43
C LEU A 397 -1.98 10.09 -8.82
N VAL A 398 -2.76 10.49 -9.81
CA VAL A 398 -2.46 10.21 -11.23
C VAL A 398 -2.17 11.53 -11.90
N LYS A 399 -0.96 11.67 -12.45
CA LYS A 399 -0.50 12.89 -13.12
C LYS A 399 0.09 12.58 -14.49
N LEU A 400 -0.05 13.52 -15.41
CA LEU A 400 0.59 13.43 -16.72
C LEU A 400 2.11 13.63 -16.56
N GLU A 401 2.92 12.67 -17.04
CA GLU A 401 4.39 12.72 -16.92
C GLU A 401 4.96 13.99 -17.57
N ASN A 402 4.36 14.42 -18.68
CA ASN A 402 4.80 15.58 -19.42
C ASN A 402 3.65 16.49 -19.87
N ALA A 403 3.35 17.49 -19.06
CA ALA A 403 2.35 18.53 -19.36
C ALA A 403 2.57 19.25 -20.71
N SER A 404 3.82 19.32 -21.21
CA SER A 404 4.11 19.92 -22.51
C SER A 404 3.61 19.11 -23.70
N LEU A 405 3.18 17.85 -23.49
CA LEU A 405 2.57 17.02 -24.54
C LEU A 405 1.24 17.61 -25.03
N ILE A 406 0.43 18.17 -24.13
CA ILE A 406 -0.84 18.82 -24.51
C ILE A 406 -0.54 20.00 -25.44
N ASP A 407 0.40 20.86 -25.07
CA ASP A 407 0.80 22.01 -25.89
C ASP A 407 1.39 21.57 -27.23
N LYS A 408 2.18 20.48 -27.27
CA LYS A 408 2.71 19.92 -28.54
C LYS A 408 1.59 19.38 -29.43
N LEU A 409 0.63 18.63 -28.88
CA LEU A 409 -0.51 18.07 -29.61
C LEU A 409 -1.41 19.17 -30.18
N VAL A 410 -1.74 20.18 -29.37
CA VAL A 410 -2.52 21.35 -29.80
C VAL A 410 -1.77 22.14 -30.87
N ARG A 411 -0.46 22.40 -30.69
CA ARG A 411 0.36 23.15 -31.65
C ARG A 411 0.47 22.44 -33.00
N ARG A 412 0.65 21.11 -33.01
CA ARG A 412 0.70 20.29 -34.23
C ARG A 412 -0.63 20.28 -34.99
N ARG A 413 -1.77 20.45 -34.32
CA ARG A 413 -3.08 20.55 -34.99
C ARG A 413 -3.40 21.99 -35.41
N SER A 414 -2.87 22.97 -34.67
CA SER A 414 -3.07 24.41 -34.88
C SER A 414 -2.33 24.98 -36.10
N TRP A 415 -1.17 24.43 -36.50
CA TRP A 415 -0.37 25.01 -37.58
C TRP A 415 -1.09 25.05 -38.94
N ILE A 416 -2.02 24.13 -39.20
CA ILE A 416 -2.84 24.09 -40.43
C ILE A 416 -3.68 25.36 -40.54
N TYR A 417 -4.30 25.79 -39.44
CA TYR A 417 -5.08 27.02 -39.41
C TYR A 417 -4.20 28.26 -39.51
N GLY A 418 -3.00 28.23 -38.89
CA GLY A 418 -2.00 29.28 -39.04
C GLY A 418 -1.55 29.46 -40.49
N ILE A 419 -1.28 28.35 -41.20
CA ILE A 419 -0.92 28.36 -42.63
C ILE A 419 -2.09 28.83 -43.48
N ALA A 420 -3.31 28.34 -43.22
CA ALA A 420 -4.50 28.76 -43.96
C ALA A 420 -4.76 30.26 -43.79
N LEU A 421 -4.63 30.80 -42.58
CA LEU A 421 -4.74 32.22 -42.30
C LEU A 421 -3.63 33.03 -43.00
N ALA A 422 -2.39 32.56 -42.96
CA ALA A 422 -1.26 33.22 -43.62
C ALA A 422 -1.42 33.25 -45.15
N LEU A 423 -1.86 32.14 -45.77
CA LEU A 423 -2.16 32.08 -47.20
C LEU A 423 -3.30 33.02 -47.59
N LEU A 424 -4.34 33.08 -46.76
CA LEU A 424 -5.45 34.00 -46.99
C LEU A 424 -4.96 35.45 -46.93
N LEU A 425 -4.27 35.85 -45.86
CA LEU A 425 -3.69 37.19 -45.71
C LEU A 425 -2.73 37.54 -46.86
N GLY A 426 -1.89 36.59 -47.28
CA GLY A 426 -1.00 36.75 -48.44
C GLY A 426 -1.78 37.00 -49.72
N GLY A 427 -2.86 36.24 -49.96
CA GLY A 427 -3.78 36.46 -51.07
C GLY A 427 -4.48 37.83 -51.01
N MET A 428 -4.85 38.30 -49.82
CA MET A 428 -5.43 39.64 -49.64
C MET A 428 -4.45 40.74 -50.06
N ILE A 429 -3.21 40.66 -49.58
CA ILE A 429 -2.15 41.64 -49.89
C ILE A 429 -1.89 41.65 -51.39
N LEU A 430 -1.79 40.46 -52.00
CA LEU A 430 -1.63 40.33 -53.44
C LEU A 430 -2.79 40.98 -54.21
N GLY A 431 -4.04 40.74 -53.78
CA GLY A 431 -5.23 41.34 -54.38
C GLY A 431 -5.21 42.87 -54.30
N ILE A 432 -4.84 43.44 -53.14
CA ILE A 432 -4.69 44.89 -52.96
C ILE A 432 -3.61 45.45 -53.88
N LEU A 433 -2.45 44.78 -53.98
CA LEU A 433 -1.35 45.19 -54.86
C LEU A 433 -1.75 45.17 -56.34
N LEU A 434 -2.50 44.14 -56.77
CA LEU A 434 -3.00 44.04 -58.13
C LEU A 434 -3.97 45.16 -58.46
N ILE A 435 -4.93 45.46 -57.58
CA ILE A 435 -5.88 46.57 -57.75
C ILE A 435 -5.13 47.90 -57.80
N HIS A 436 -4.15 48.12 -56.91
CA HIS A 436 -3.36 49.35 -56.91
C HIS A 436 -2.57 49.52 -58.22
N ARG A 437 -1.94 48.43 -58.70
CA ARG A 437 -1.21 48.45 -59.98
C ARG A 437 -2.13 48.76 -61.15
N ASP A 438 -3.35 48.22 -61.14
CA ASP A 438 -4.33 48.42 -62.21
C ASP A 438 -4.84 49.87 -62.24
N ILE A 439 -5.17 50.44 -61.08
CA ILE A 439 -5.55 51.87 -60.97
C ILE A 439 -4.42 52.77 -61.47
N SER A 440 -3.17 52.50 -61.08
CA SER A 440 -2.02 53.28 -61.56
C SER A 440 -1.83 53.20 -63.09
N ARG A 441 -2.13 52.05 -63.70
CA ARG A 441 -2.15 51.90 -65.17
C ARG A 441 -3.28 52.71 -65.81
N GLU A 442 -4.48 52.65 -65.25
CA GLU A 442 -5.62 53.44 -65.74
C GLU A 442 -5.34 54.94 -65.64
N GLU A 443 -4.73 55.41 -64.55
CA GLU A 443 -4.37 56.83 -64.38
C GLU A 443 -3.31 57.27 -65.39
N HIS A 444 -2.30 56.44 -65.66
CA HIS A 444 -1.28 56.73 -66.68
C HIS A 444 -1.86 56.74 -68.11
N LEU A 445 -2.75 55.79 -68.43
CA LEU A 445 -3.46 55.77 -69.72
C LEU A 445 -4.41 56.96 -69.88
N ALA A 446 -5.08 57.37 -68.80
CA ALA A 446 -5.92 58.57 -68.81
C ALA A 446 -5.09 59.84 -69.03
N GLN A 447 -3.90 59.93 -68.42
CA GLN A 447 -2.95 61.02 -68.67
C GLN A 447 -2.48 61.02 -70.13
N LEU A 448 -2.02 59.89 -70.66
CA LEU A 448 -1.59 59.77 -72.06
C LEU A 448 -2.71 60.12 -73.06
N ARG A 449 -3.96 59.69 -72.80
CA ARG A 449 -5.11 60.09 -73.62
C ARG A 449 -5.39 61.58 -73.53
N ALA A 450 -5.27 62.18 -72.34
CA ALA A 450 -5.43 63.61 -72.15
C ALA A 450 -4.33 64.42 -72.86
N GLU A 451 -3.08 63.97 -72.78
CA GLU A 451 -1.93 64.55 -73.50
C GLU A 451 -2.07 64.37 -75.02
N PHE A 452 -2.54 63.21 -75.49
CA PHE A 452 -2.80 62.97 -76.91
C PHE A 452 -3.90 63.88 -77.44
N ILE A 453 -5.04 63.97 -76.74
CA ILE A 453 -6.11 64.90 -77.11
C ILE A 453 -5.58 66.34 -77.07
N SER A 454 -4.80 66.72 -76.06
CA SER A 454 -4.20 68.06 -75.96
C SER A 454 -3.24 68.34 -77.12
N ASN A 455 -2.33 67.42 -77.46
CA ASN A 455 -1.37 67.56 -78.55
C ASN A 455 -2.05 67.56 -79.92
N VAL A 456 -3.00 66.67 -80.18
CA VAL A 456 -3.76 66.63 -81.44
C VAL A 456 -4.64 67.88 -81.58
N THR A 457 -5.23 68.37 -80.50
CA THR A 457 -5.97 69.65 -80.52
C THR A 457 -5.03 70.82 -80.79
N HIS A 458 -3.78 70.76 -80.33
CA HIS A 458 -2.77 71.78 -80.58
C HIS A 458 -2.25 71.73 -82.03
N GLU A 459 -2.05 70.55 -82.62
CA GLU A 459 -1.63 70.40 -84.02
C GLU A 459 -2.74 70.69 -85.04
N LEU A 460 -4.00 70.31 -84.76
CA LEU A 460 -5.14 70.64 -85.62
C LEU A 460 -5.48 72.14 -85.63
N LYS A 461 -5.07 72.90 -84.61
CA LYS A 461 -5.23 74.37 -84.58
C LYS A 461 -4.23 75.10 -85.50
N THR A 462 -3.21 74.40 -86.00
CA THR A 462 -2.21 74.92 -86.94
C THR A 462 -2.08 73.96 -88.13
N PRO A 463 -3.12 73.90 -89.00
CA PRO A 463 -2.99 74.60 -90.28
C PRO A 463 -4.36 75.11 -90.80
N LEU A 464 -5.05 75.95 -90.03
CA LEU A 464 -6.23 76.69 -90.53
C LEU A 464 -5.91 78.13 -90.98
N THR A 465 -4.61 78.47 -91.08
CA THR A 465 -4.13 79.76 -91.61
C THR A 465 -3.47 79.68 -92.99
N SER A 466 -3.29 78.50 -93.61
CA SER A 466 -2.65 78.40 -94.94
C SER A 466 -3.63 78.19 -96.12
N ILE A 467 -4.94 78.02 -95.89
CA ILE A 467 -5.95 77.80 -96.97
C ILE A 467 -6.96 78.98 -97.07
N GLN A 468 -6.56 80.18 -96.64
CA GLN A 468 -7.25 81.44 -97.02
C GLN A 468 -6.41 82.32 -97.97
N LEU A 469 -5.28 81.81 -98.50
CA LEU A 469 -4.31 82.62 -99.26
C LEU A 469 -4.14 82.25 -100.75
N PHE A 470 -4.90 81.32 -101.31
CA PHE A 470 -4.98 81.09 -102.77
C PHE A 470 -6.41 80.65 -103.10
N THR A 471 -7.36 81.53 -103.45
CA THR A 471 -7.53 82.16 -104.78
C THR A 471 -6.50 81.83 -105.84
#